data_AF-A0A9D6TLC5-F1
#
_entry.id   AF-A0A9D6TLC5-F1
#
_cell.length_a   1.000
_cell.length_b   1.000
_cell.length_c   1.000
_cell.angle_alpha   90.00
_cell.angle_beta   90.00
_cell.angle_gamma   90.00
#
_symmetry.space_group_name_H-M   'P 1'
#
loop_
_entity.id
_entity.type
_entity.pdbx_description
1 polymer ?
#
loop_
_entity_poly.entity_id
_entity_poly.type
_entity_poly.pdbx_seq_one_letter_code
_entity_poly.pdbx_strand_id
1 'polypeptide(L)' 'MSTACHLANISARTGRKVFWDAAANDIRGDPEAGALLQRPYRAPWDVELRRLLA' A
#
# COMPACT_ATOMS: atom_id res chain seq x y z
N MET A 1 -6.23 2.03 -14.27
CA MET A 1 -4.83 1.97 -14.78
C MET A 1 -3.75 2.30 -13.72
N SER A 2 -4.10 2.67 -12.48
CA SER A 2 -3.10 3.03 -11.45
C SER A 2 -2.50 1.82 -10.71
N THR A 3 -3.28 0.74 -10.48
CA THR A 3 -2.85 -0.42 -9.67
C THR A 3 -1.62 -1.13 -10.23
N ALA A 4 -1.58 -1.43 -11.54
CA ALA A 4 -0.44 -2.12 -12.15
C ALA A 4 0.86 -1.32 -12.05
N CYS A 5 0.82 0.00 -12.31
CA CYS A 5 1.98 0.88 -12.16
C CYS A 5 2.44 0.98 -10.71
N HIS A 6 1.51 1.02 -9.75
CA HIS A 6 1.84 1.05 -8.33
C HIS A 6 2.53 -0.25 -7.90
N LEU A 7 2.01 -1.41 -8.31
CA LEU A 7 2.62 -2.70 -8.03
C LEU A 7 4.01 -2.86 -8.68
N ALA A 8 4.21 -2.34 -9.89
CA ALA A 8 5.52 -2.31 -10.54
C ALA A 8 6.55 -1.50 -9.73
N ASN A 9 6.15 -0.33 -9.21
CA ASN A 9 7.01 0.48 -8.33
C ASN A 9 7.33 -0.25 -7.03
N ILE A 10 6.36 -0.95 -6.43
CA ILE A 10 6.58 -1.73 -5.22
C ILE A 10 7.57 -2.88 -5.50
N SER A 11 7.39 -3.60 -6.61
CA SER A 11 8.31 -4.67 -7.05
C SER A 11 9.74 -4.15 -7.25
N ALA A 12 9.89 -2.98 -7.87
CA ALA A 12 11.18 -2.35 -8.10
C ALA A 12 11.86 -1.91 -6.79
N ARG A 13 11.08 -1.40 -5.81
CA ARG A 13 11.59 -0.96 -4.51
C ARG A 13 12.01 -2.12 -3.60
N THR A 14 11.25 -3.21 -3.62
CA THR A 14 11.55 -4.40 -2.79
C THR A 14 12.53 -5.36 -3.46
N GLY A 15 12.77 -5.19 -4.77
CA GLY A 15 13.69 -6.03 -5.55
C GLY A 15 13.21 -7.46 -5.78
N ARG A 16 11.90 -7.72 -5.58
CA ARG A 16 11.30 -9.06 -5.67
C ARG A 16 9.97 -9.06 -6.39
N LYS A 17 9.56 -10.25 -6.84
CA LYS A 17 8.27 -10.47 -7.50
C LYS A 17 7.15 -10.40 -6.45
N VAL A 18 6.18 -9.51 -6.67
CA VAL A 18 4.98 -9.38 -5.84
C VAL A 18 3.81 -10.14 -6.43
N PHE A 19 3.05 -10.82 -5.57
CA PHE A 19 1.84 -11.55 -5.95
C PHE A 19 0.62 -10.78 -5.46
N TRP A 20 -0.16 -10.25 -6.40
CA TRP A 20 -1.34 -9.45 -6.09
C TRP A 20 -2.58 -10.32 -5.90
N ASP A 21 -3.30 -10.10 -4.79
CA ASP A 21 -4.63 -10.64 -4.55
C ASP A 21 -5.67 -9.54 -4.81
N ALA A 22 -6.38 -9.66 -5.94
CA ALA A 22 -7.39 -8.68 -6.34
C ALA A 22 -8.65 -8.71 -5.46
N ALA A 23 -8.95 -9.83 -4.81
CA ALA A 23 -10.11 -9.95 -3.92
C ALA A 23 -9.82 -9.27 -2.59
N ALA A 24 -8.62 -9.48 -2.03
CA ALA A 24 -8.18 -8.85 -0.79
C ALA A 24 -7.66 -7.41 -0.97
N ASN A 25 -7.37 -6.99 -2.21
CA ASN A 25 -6.64 -5.75 -2.52
C ASN A 25 -5.30 -5.64 -1.76
N ASP A 26 -4.56 -6.75 -1.70
CA ASP A 26 -3.31 -6.83 -0.95
C ASP A 26 -2.26 -7.69 -1.68
N ILE A 27 -1.00 -7.61 -1.21
CA ILE A 27 0.10 -8.44 -1.70
C ILE A 27 0.21 -9.70 -0.83
N ARG A 28 -0.06 -10.85 -1.46
CA ARG A 28 -0.12 -12.14 -0.78
C ARG A 28 1.25 -12.58 -0.27
N GLY A 29 1.33 -12.83 1.03
CA GLY A 29 2.51 -13.42 1.69
C GLY A 29 3.70 -12.48 1.84
N ASP A 30 3.51 -11.17 1.61
CA ASP A 30 4.58 -10.17 1.70
C ASP A 30 4.10 -8.93 2.49
N PRO A 31 4.16 -8.98 3.84
CA PRO A 31 3.70 -7.89 4.70
C PRO A 31 4.49 -6.58 4.50
N GLU A 32 5.77 -6.67 4.16
CA GLU A 32 6.62 -5.50 3.92
C GLU A 32 6.21 -4.79 2.62
N ALA A 33 5.94 -5.55 1.55
CA ALA A 33 5.41 -4.97 0.32
C ALA A 33 3.97 -4.46 0.50
N GLY A 34 3.13 -5.18 1.24
CA GLY A 34 1.77 -4.76 1.59
C GLY A 34 1.74 -3.43 2.34
N ALA A 35 2.70 -3.20 3.26
CA ALA A 35 2.83 -1.92 3.95
C ALA A 35 3.12 -0.74 3.00
N LEU A 36 3.69 -0.98 1.82
CA LEU A 36 3.96 0.05 0.81
C LEU A 36 2.73 0.43 -0.03
N LEU A 37 1.64 -0.36 0.05
CA LEU A 37 0.36 -0.02 -0.60
C LEU A 37 -0.28 1.21 0.03
N GLN A 38 -0.03 1.43 1.31
CA GLN A 38 -0.51 2.59 2.04
C GLN A 38 0.65 3.52 2.38
N ARG A 39 0.42 4.82 2.19
CA ARG A 39 1.38 5.84 2.60
C ARG A 39 0.87 6.46 3.89
N PRO A 40 1.69 6.50 4.96
CA PRO A 40 1.27 7.16 6.19
C PRO A 40 0.94 8.62 5.88
N TYR A 41 -0.21 9.07 6.38
CA TYR A 41 -0.61 10.46 6.25
C TYR A 41 0.34 11.36 7.06
N ARG A 42 0.58 12.57 6.55
CA ARG A 42 1.46 13.54 7.21
C ARG A 42 0.71 14.26 8.33
N ALA A 43 1.37 14.53 9.46
CA ALA A 43 0.80 15.38 10.51
C ALA A 43 0.55 16.83 10.06
N PRO A 44 -0.55 17.48 10.51
CA PRO A 44 -1.57 16.97 11.46
C PRO A 44 -2.73 16.21 10.78
N TRP A 45 -2.66 15.99 9.46
CA TRP A 45 -3.77 15.43 8.69
C TRP A 45 -4.10 13.98 9.05
N ASP A 46 -3.14 13.23 9.59
CA ASP A 46 -3.39 11.88 10.12
C ASP A 46 -4.29 11.91 11.36
N VAL A 47 -4.07 12.88 12.26
CA VAL A 47 -4.90 13.09 13.45
C VAL A 47 -6.30 13.54 13.05
N GLU A 48 -6.40 14.47 12.11
CA GLU A 48 -7.70 14.98 11.65
C GLU A 48 -8.51 13.90 10.93
N LEU A 49 -7.86 13.11 10.06
CA LEU A 49 -8.51 11.97 9.40
C LEU A 49 -9.05 10.97 10.41
N ARG A 50 -8.27 10.63 11.45
CA ARG A 50 -8.70 9.73 12.53
C ARG A 50 -9.88 10.30 13.32
N ARG A 51 -9.94 11.62 13.53
CA ARG A 51 -11.08 12.27 14.20
C ARG A 51 -12.37 12.19 13.39
N LEU A 52 -12.29 12.37 12.07
CA LEU A 52 -13.46 12.33 11.19
C LEU A 52 -14.01 10.92 10.95
N LEU A 53 -13.18 9.88 11.17
CA LEU A 53 -13.54 8.48 10.99
C LEU A 53 -13.96 7.76 12.28
N ALA A 54 -13.92 8.46 13.42
CA ALA A 54 -14.38 7.96 14.72
C ALA A 54 -15.88 8.25 14.90
#